data_AF-A0AAU2U716-F1
#
_entry.id   AF-A0AAU2U716-F1
#
_cell.length_a   1.000
_cell.length_b   1.000
_cell.length_c   1.000
_cell.angle_alpha   90.00
_cell.angle_beta   90.00
_cell.angle_gamma   90.00
#
_symmetry.space_group_name_H-M   'P 1'
#
loop_
_entity.id
_entity.type
_entity.pdbx_description
1 polymer ?
#
loop_
_entity_poly.entity_id
_entity_poly.type
_entity_poly.pdbx_seq_one_letter_code
_entity_poly.pdbx_strand_id
1 'polypeptide(L)'
;MSETATGHTVPAPSTERTAPGPRAATLTADELTAHLSEPHNEEDSRSRKMSQADILRSIGEVGYRFVRHDQTIYAVAIDGGPVARPIRSRGGGVGTGSLRQCLIREFVQSTNRTPSQAALADAIASLEALAMDSDPQEVHLRVAPDPEDPHTTWLDLGHPDGTSVCIEPGRWSVLAPDSEEGPLWRRSRLLRAMPIPEHPEGGWQRGVELLRQVLPMSDESCPMAVAWLLAALRPAMPRPVAYLTGEAGTGKSTGGRMMLRLVDGIDAHLRSVPKSEDDLAVTTAAGWCLALDNLSGIPLWLSNFLCRVVTGDASMKRELYSDDDVSVVLYQRPVLLTGIDVGALEGDLAERMLPIELQPITGQRRRTERQLWDTYAASHPQILGGLLDLAALVWQKLPEAADKLVERPRMADFAEMLWALDEVTGWNTLTTYTGAQDALIDDVIDGDELATVVLRWSLAHQPPWTWEGPAAKLLGLLPAPPGANKDDWPRTPAVLSSRLQRAAPALRRRGVDVRKLPRTKSGRPLRISTDPGTASD
;
A
#
# COMPACT_ATOMS: atom_id res chain seq x y z
N MET A 1 60.10 -25.56 -30.11
CA MET A 1 59.50 -26.87 -30.45
C MET A 1 58.34 -27.03 -29.49
N SER A 2 57.16 -26.50 -29.86
CA SER A 2 56.02 -27.26 -30.45
C SER A 2 55.48 -28.25 -29.41
N GLU A 3 54.25 -28.20 -28.91
CA GLU A 3 52.92 -28.30 -29.56
C GLU A 3 51.84 -27.93 -28.52
N THR A 4 50.95 -26.95 -28.75
CA THR A 4 49.54 -27.03 -29.23
C THR A 4 48.55 -27.88 -28.41
N ALA A 5 47.55 -27.23 -27.78
CA ALA A 5 46.13 -27.65 -27.82
C ALA A 5 45.15 -26.59 -27.25
N THR A 6 44.53 -25.86 -28.18
CA THR A 6 43.08 -25.57 -28.29
C THR A 6 42.33 -24.86 -27.14
N GLY A 7 42.23 -23.52 -27.25
CA GLY A 7 41.14 -22.73 -26.66
C GLY A 7 39.99 -22.58 -27.66
N HIS A 8 38.78 -23.00 -27.26
CA HIS A 8 37.54 -22.60 -27.90
C HIS A 8 37.01 -21.34 -27.21
N THR A 9 37.23 -20.18 -27.83
CA THR A 9 36.55 -18.94 -27.50
C THR A 9 35.25 -18.87 -28.30
N VAL A 10 34.12 -18.95 -27.60
CA VAL A 10 32.80 -18.59 -28.12
C VAL A 10 32.77 -17.06 -28.30
N PRO A 11 32.36 -16.52 -29.46
CA PRO A 11 32.27 -15.07 -29.65
C PRO A 11 31.10 -14.50 -28.85
N ALA A 12 31.34 -13.37 -28.18
CA ALA A 12 30.34 -12.60 -27.47
C ALA A 12 29.20 -12.16 -28.42
N PRO A 13 27.93 -12.17 -27.98
CA PRO A 13 26.84 -11.62 -28.76
C PRO A 13 27.02 -10.10 -28.88
N SER A 14 27.13 -9.62 -30.10
CA SER A 14 27.16 -8.22 -30.49
C SER A 14 25.83 -7.54 -30.10
N THR A 15 25.83 -6.79 -29.00
CA THR A 15 24.76 -5.88 -28.62
C THR A 15 24.98 -4.50 -29.27
N GLU A 16 24.91 -4.43 -30.60
CA GLU A 16 24.62 -3.16 -31.27
C GLU A 16 23.11 -3.09 -31.45
N ARG A 17 22.42 -2.48 -30.47
CA ARG A 17 21.05 -2.01 -30.67
C ARG A 17 21.12 -0.91 -31.74
N THR A 18 20.46 -1.16 -32.85
CA THR A 18 20.27 -0.19 -33.94
C THR A 18 19.60 1.05 -33.34
N ALA A 19 20.23 2.22 -33.48
CA ALA A 19 19.65 3.49 -33.05
C ALA A 19 18.30 3.71 -33.76
N PRO A 20 17.26 4.19 -33.06
CA PRO A 20 16.00 4.54 -33.70
C PRO A 20 16.27 5.63 -34.75
N GLY A 21 15.74 5.43 -35.96
CA GLY A 21 15.88 6.40 -37.05
C GLY A 21 15.30 7.77 -36.66
N PRO A 22 15.75 8.86 -37.31
CA PRO A 22 15.30 10.20 -36.98
C PRO A 22 13.77 10.31 -37.13
N ARG A 23 13.07 10.67 -36.04
CA ARG A 23 11.64 11.03 -36.07
C ARG A 23 11.43 12.13 -37.12
N ALA A 24 10.45 11.96 -37.99
CA ALA A 24 10.05 12.96 -38.97
C ALA A 24 9.71 14.28 -38.24
N ALA A 25 10.15 15.42 -38.81
CA ALA A 25 9.90 16.75 -38.26
C ALA A 25 8.44 16.91 -37.87
N THR A 26 8.20 17.00 -36.57
CA THR A 26 6.86 16.97 -35.97
C THR A 26 6.33 18.39 -35.96
N LEU A 27 5.30 18.66 -36.76
CA LEU A 27 4.63 19.96 -36.78
C LEU A 27 4.05 20.24 -35.39
N THR A 28 4.29 21.44 -34.87
CA THR A 28 3.74 21.91 -33.59
C THR A 28 2.22 22.06 -33.67
N ALA A 29 1.52 21.99 -32.53
CA ALA A 29 0.07 22.20 -32.48
C ALA A 29 -0.36 23.54 -33.12
N ASP A 30 0.49 24.57 -33.03
CA ASP A 30 0.28 25.88 -33.65
C ASP A 30 0.40 25.82 -35.18
N GLU A 31 1.39 25.09 -35.72
CA GLU A 31 1.55 24.87 -37.17
C GLU A 31 0.40 24.06 -37.77
N LEU A 32 -0.14 23.11 -37.00
CA LEU A 32 -1.28 22.28 -37.41
C LEU A 32 -2.61 23.04 -37.37
N THR A 33 -2.73 24.11 -36.58
CA THR A 33 -3.97 24.85 -36.37
C THR A 33 -4.02 26.22 -37.04
N ALA A 34 -2.90 26.69 -37.59
CA ALA A 34 -2.78 27.99 -38.28
C ALA A 34 -3.91 28.27 -39.30
N HIS A 35 -4.37 27.25 -40.02
CA HIS A 35 -5.43 27.34 -41.03
C HIS A 35 -6.86 27.54 -40.47
N LEU A 36 -7.07 27.41 -39.15
CA LEU A 36 -8.36 27.64 -38.49
C LEU A 36 -8.53 29.08 -37.98
N SER A 37 -7.45 29.86 -37.92
CA SER A 37 -7.39 31.21 -37.36
C SER A 37 -7.62 32.31 -38.40
N GLU A 38 -7.56 31.99 -39.70
CA GLU A 38 -7.77 32.97 -40.77
C GLU A 38 -9.27 33.16 -41.11
N PRO A 39 -9.75 34.41 -41.25
CA PRO A 39 -11.11 34.67 -41.71
C PRO A 39 -11.27 34.13 -43.14
N HIS A 40 -12.42 33.49 -43.41
CA HIS A 40 -12.76 32.91 -44.70
C HIS A 40 -12.51 33.88 -45.87
N ASN A 41 -11.40 33.68 -46.59
CA ASN A 41 -11.30 34.05 -47.99
C ASN A 41 -11.37 32.77 -48.81
N GLU A 42 -12.45 32.66 -49.57
CA GLU A 42 -12.64 31.67 -50.62
C GLU A 42 -11.71 32.04 -51.77
N GLU A 43 -10.52 31.45 -51.81
CA GLU A 43 -9.76 31.06 -53.02
C GLU A 43 -8.32 30.69 -52.61
N ASP A 44 -7.81 29.59 -53.18
CA ASP A 44 -6.47 29.01 -53.02
C ASP A 44 -6.10 28.21 -51.75
N SER A 45 -6.37 26.90 -51.78
CA SER A 45 -5.31 25.87 -51.83
C SER A 45 -5.90 24.45 -51.63
N ARG A 46 -5.50 23.50 -52.49
CA ARG A 46 -5.81 22.08 -52.37
C ARG A 46 -4.93 21.40 -51.30
N SER A 47 -4.85 21.95 -50.10
CA SER A 47 -4.48 21.19 -48.90
C SER A 47 -5.78 20.72 -48.25
N ARG A 48 -5.90 19.43 -47.91
CA ARG A 48 -7.06 18.92 -47.18
C ARG A 48 -7.12 19.68 -45.86
N LYS A 49 -8.04 20.64 -45.70
CA LYS A 49 -8.32 21.27 -44.39
C LYS A 49 -8.60 20.13 -43.40
N MET A 50 -7.74 20.00 -42.39
CA MET A 50 -7.86 18.94 -41.41
C MET A 50 -9.17 19.11 -40.65
N SER A 51 -9.91 18.02 -40.45
CA SER A 51 -11.12 18.08 -39.64
C SER A 51 -10.76 18.38 -38.18
N GLN A 52 -11.73 18.84 -37.37
CA GLN A 52 -11.50 19.00 -35.93
C GLN A 52 -11.01 17.71 -35.27
N ALA A 53 -11.50 16.55 -35.73
CA ALA A 53 -11.10 15.24 -35.23
C ALA A 53 -9.63 14.94 -35.59
N ASP A 54 -9.22 15.23 -36.83
CA ASP A 54 -7.83 15.04 -37.27
C ASP A 54 -6.85 15.91 -36.47
N ILE A 55 -7.24 17.15 -36.18
CA ILE A 55 -6.43 18.08 -35.37
C ILE A 55 -6.30 17.55 -33.94
N LEU A 56 -7.42 17.17 -33.29
CA LEU A 56 -7.40 16.61 -31.94
C LEU A 56 -6.58 15.32 -31.86
N ARG A 57 -6.68 14.45 -32.87
CA ARG A 57 -5.87 13.24 -32.96
C ARG A 57 -4.39 13.58 -33.09
N SER A 58 -4.05 14.53 -33.97
CA SER A 58 -2.66 14.97 -34.15
C SER A 58 -2.08 15.60 -32.88
N ILE A 59 -2.87 16.40 -32.15
CA ILE A 59 -2.47 16.91 -30.83
C ILE A 59 -2.15 15.76 -29.87
N GLY A 60 -3.01 14.73 -29.85
CA GLY A 60 -2.79 13.53 -29.04
C GLY A 60 -1.52 12.75 -29.41
N GLU A 61 -1.31 12.47 -30.70
CA GLU A 61 -0.17 11.71 -31.21
C GLU A 61 1.18 12.44 -31.03
N VAL A 62 1.17 13.77 -31.13
CA VAL A 62 2.37 14.60 -31.01
C VAL A 62 2.68 14.93 -29.55
N GLY A 63 1.66 15.21 -28.73
CA GLY A 63 1.84 15.67 -27.36
C GLY A 63 1.97 14.54 -26.33
N TYR A 64 1.55 13.32 -26.66
CA TYR A 64 1.40 12.24 -25.70
C TYR A 64 1.98 10.90 -26.15
N ARG A 65 2.66 10.23 -25.21
CA ARG A 65 2.99 8.81 -25.28
C ARG A 65 1.90 8.01 -24.60
N PHE A 66 1.61 6.82 -25.13
CA PHE A 66 0.61 5.92 -24.57
C PHE A 66 1.27 4.72 -23.93
N VAL A 67 0.72 4.28 -22.79
CA VAL A 67 1.16 3.11 -22.02
C VAL A 67 -0.02 2.30 -21.54
N ARG A 68 0.21 1.03 -21.23
CA ARG A 68 -0.83 0.13 -20.72
C ARG A 68 -0.48 -0.40 -19.33
N HIS A 69 -1.45 -0.34 -18.42
CA HIS A 69 -1.38 -0.96 -17.10
C HIS A 69 -2.74 -1.53 -16.71
N ASP A 70 -2.80 -2.80 -16.30
CA ASP A 70 -4.04 -3.50 -15.93
C ASP A 70 -5.17 -3.32 -16.95
N GLN A 71 -4.87 -3.56 -18.24
CA GLN A 71 -5.78 -3.37 -19.38
C GLN A 71 -6.31 -1.94 -19.57
N THR A 72 -5.83 -0.98 -18.79
CA THR A 72 -6.17 0.43 -18.92
C THR A 72 -5.08 1.16 -19.69
N ILE A 73 -5.47 1.95 -20.69
CA ILE A 73 -4.56 2.80 -21.45
C ILE A 73 -4.45 4.17 -20.77
N TYR A 74 -3.22 4.62 -20.59
CA TYR A 74 -2.88 5.95 -20.08
C TYR A 74 -2.09 6.74 -21.11
N ALA A 75 -2.29 8.05 -21.10
CA ALA A 75 -1.52 9.01 -21.84
C ALA A 75 -0.58 9.78 -20.89
N VAL A 76 0.68 9.90 -21.27
CA VAL A 76 1.73 10.63 -20.58
C VAL A 76 2.20 11.73 -21.52
N ALA A 77 2.26 12.98 -21.05
CA ALA A 77 2.72 14.09 -21.90
C ALA A 77 4.22 13.93 -22.20
N ILE A 78 4.63 14.12 -23.45
CA ILE A 78 6.03 13.98 -23.87
C ILE A 78 6.89 15.09 -23.25
N ASP A 79 6.40 16.34 -23.26
CA ASP A 79 7.09 17.50 -22.68
C ASP A 79 6.65 17.80 -21.23
N GLY A 80 6.12 16.81 -20.52
CA GLY A 80 5.57 16.96 -19.18
C GLY A 80 6.20 16.04 -18.14
N GLY A 81 5.80 16.21 -16.88
CA GLY A 81 6.17 15.27 -15.82
C GLY A 81 5.55 13.88 -16.05
N PRO A 82 6.04 12.84 -15.35
CA PRO A 82 5.62 11.44 -15.51
C PRO A 82 4.22 11.17 -14.94
N VAL A 83 3.19 11.88 -15.39
CA VAL A 83 1.82 11.77 -14.92
C VAL A 83 0.97 11.04 -15.94
N ALA A 84 0.59 9.81 -15.61
CA ALA A 84 -0.28 8.96 -16.39
C ALA A 84 -1.76 9.37 -16.24
N ARG A 85 -2.38 9.72 -17.37
CA ARG A 85 -3.77 10.19 -17.45
C ARG A 85 -4.61 9.16 -18.18
N PRO A 86 -5.74 8.68 -17.64
CA PRO A 86 -6.60 7.80 -18.40
C PRO A 86 -7.14 8.53 -19.64
N ILE A 87 -7.31 7.80 -20.74
CA ILE A 87 -7.81 8.37 -21.99
C ILE A 87 -9.19 9.00 -21.78
N ARG A 88 -10.10 8.23 -21.18
CA ARG A 88 -11.46 8.63 -20.87
C ARG A 88 -11.59 9.06 -19.42
N SER A 89 -12.44 10.05 -19.17
CA SER A 89 -12.92 10.33 -17.82
C SER A 89 -13.97 9.27 -17.46
N ARG A 90 -13.57 8.17 -16.82
CA ARG A 90 -14.51 7.37 -16.03
C ARG A 90 -14.86 8.23 -14.81
N GLY A 91 -16.16 8.46 -14.61
CA GLY A 91 -16.69 9.43 -13.65
C GLY A 91 -15.95 9.43 -12.31
N GLY A 92 -15.53 10.62 -11.87
CA GLY A 92 -15.17 10.85 -10.47
C GLY A 92 -13.79 10.40 -9.98
N GLY A 93 -12.77 10.18 -10.82
CA GLY A 93 -11.51 9.56 -10.36
C GLY A 93 -10.23 10.40 -10.35
N VAL A 94 -9.96 11.20 -11.39
CA VAL A 94 -8.58 11.68 -11.64
C VAL A 94 -8.38 13.08 -11.09
N GLY A 95 -7.37 13.26 -10.23
CA GLY A 95 -7.00 14.55 -9.65
C GLY A 95 -6.40 15.52 -10.68
N THR A 96 -5.73 14.99 -11.70
CA THR A 96 -5.08 15.76 -12.76
C THR A 96 -5.92 15.89 -14.04
N GLY A 97 -7.02 15.15 -14.18
CA GLY A 97 -7.88 15.12 -15.38
C GLY A 97 -7.50 14.05 -16.42
N SER A 98 -8.40 13.79 -17.38
CA SER A 98 -8.21 12.79 -18.45
C SER A 98 -7.59 13.38 -19.72
N LEU A 99 -7.03 12.55 -20.61
CA LEU A 99 -6.54 13.00 -21.93
C LEU A 99 -7.62 13.79 -22.69
N ARG A 100 -8.88 13.33 -22.66
CA ARG A 100 -10.02 14.07 -23.25
C ARG A 100 -10.08 15.55 -22.84
N GLN A 101 -9.79 15.86 -21.57
CA GLN A 101 -9.83 17.24 -21.07
C GLN A 101 -8.59 18.03 -21.53
N CYS A 102 -7.43 17.37 -21.61
CA CYS A 102 -6.23 17.99 -22.16
C CYS A 102 -6.40 18.36 -23.64
N LEU A 103 -6.93 17.44 -24.46
CA LEU A 103 -7.18 17.71 -25.87
C LEU A 103 -8.16 18.87 -26.08
N ILE A 104 -9.22 18.96 -25.27
CA ILE A 104 -10.13 20.14 -25.30
C ILE A 104 -9.35 21.41 -24.99
N ARG A 105 -8.56 21.41 -23.91
CA ARG A 105 -7.81 22.59 -23.47
C ARG A 105 -6.84 23.04 -24.56
N GLU A 106 -6.03 22.12 -25.08
CA GLU A 106 -5.01 22.41 -26.10
C GLU A 106 -5.66 22.89 -27.40
N PHE A 107 -6.75 22.27 -27.84
CA PHE A 107 -7.52 22.73 -29.01
C PHE A 107 -8.09 24.14 -28.82
N VAL A 108 -8.65 24.44 -27.64
CA VAL A 108 -9.17 25.79 -27.35
C VAL A 108 -8.03 26.81 -27.31
N GLN A 109 -6.88 26.45 -26.74
CA GLN A 109 -5.71 27.33 -26.66
C GLN A 109 -5.13 27.64 -28.05
N SER A 110 -5.06 26.66 -28.95
CA SER A 110 -4.48 26.82 -30.29
C SER A 110 -5.46 27.43 -31.30
N THR A 111 -6.76 27.19 -31.17
CA THR A 111 -7.75 27.62 -32.18
C THR A 111 -8.70 28.72 -31.72
N ASN A 112 -8.74 29.02 -30.42
CA ASN A 112 -9.74 29.88 -29.78
C ASN A 112 -11.20 29.42 -30.03
N ARG A 113 -11.42 28.13 -30.35
CA ARG A 113 -12.73 27.53 -30.64
C ARG A 113 -12.95 26.31 -29.77
N THR A 114 -14.21 25.96 -29.54
CA THR A 114 -14.59 24.72 -28.85
C THR A 114 -14.75 23.58 -29.86
N PRO A 115 -14.14 22.40 -29.64
CA PRO A 115 -14.33 21.26 -30.51
C PRO A 115 -15.76 20.69 -30.36
N SER A 116 -16.31 20.16 -31.45
CA SER A 116 -17.59 19.46 -31.39
C SER A 116 -17.49 18.14 -30.60
N GLN A 117 -18.57 17.71 -29.96
CA GLN A 117 -18.60 16.45 -29.21
C GLN A 117 -18.31 15.23 -30.10
N ALA A 118 -18.78 15.25 -31.35
CA ALA A 118 -18.52 14.21 -32.33
C ALA A 118 -17.03 14.11 -32.67
N ALA A 119 -16.39 15.25 -33.02
CA ALA A 119 -14.97 15.27 -33.34
C ALA A 119 -14.08 14.79 -32.18
N LEU A 120 -14.45 15.14 -30.95
CA LEU A 120 -13.73 14.69 -29.75
C LEU A 120 -13.95 13.20 -29.44
N ALA A 121 -15.15 12.68 -29.70
CA ALA A 121 -15.43 11.25 -29.56
C ALA A 121 -14.63 10.42 -30.58
N ASP A 122 -14.61 10.85 -31.83
CA ASP A 122 -13.87 10.20 -32.92
C ASP A 122 -12.36 10.20 -32.63
N ALA A 123 -11.79 11.35 -32.25
CA ALA A 123 -10.37 11.46 -31.91
C ALA A 123 -9.98 10.56 -30.73
N ILE A 124 -10.78 10.54 -29.66
CA ILE A 124 -10.51 9.68 -28.49
C ILE A 124 -10.59 8.20 -28.86
N ALA A 125 -11.61 7.79 -29.62
CA ALA A 125 -11.76 6.40 -30.05
C ALA A 125 -10.59 5.96 -30.94
N SER A 126 -10.11 6.83 -31.84
CA SER A 126 -8.93 6.56 -32.66
C SER A 126 -7.66 6.44 -31.83
N LEU A 127 -7.40 7.38 -30.92
CA LEU A 127 -6.21 7.35 -30.06
C LEU A 127 -6.18 6.10 -29.16
N GLU A 128 -7.33 5.73 -28.60
CA GLU A 128 -7.46 4.52 -27.79
C GLU A 128 -7.21 3.25 -28.59
N ALA A 129 -7.71 3.18 -29.83
CA ALA A 129 -7.45 2.06 -30.74
C ALA A 129 -5.97 1.96 -31.13
N LEU A 130 -5.32 3.08 -31.44
CA LEU A 130 -3.90 3.14 -31.78
C LEU A 130 -2.99 2.76 -30.59
N ALA A 131 -3.46 3.01 -29.38
CA ALA A 131 -2.74 2.70 -28.14
C ALA A 131 -2.98 1.28 -27.60
N MET A 132 -3.77 0.44 -28.28
CA MET A 132 -4.02 -0.95 -27.83
C MET A 132 -2.74 -1.78 -27.75
N ASP A 133 -1.79 -1.53 -28.66
CA ASP A 133 -0.51 -2.23 -28.74
C ASP A 133 0.63 -1.50 -28.02
N SER A 134 0.32 -0.50 -27.19
CA SER A 134 1.32 0.23 -26.42
C SER A 134 2.02 -0.65 -25.38
N ASP A 135 3.29 -0.32 -25.11
CA ASP A 135 4.11 -1.05 -24.17
C ASP A 135 3.50 -1.06 -22.76
N PRO A 136 3.58 -2.21 -22.06
CA PRO A 136 3.16 -2.28 -20.68
C PRO A 136 4.13 -1.52 -19.78
N GLN A 137 3.62 -0.59 -18.96
CA GLN A 137 4.40 0.13 -17.96
C GLN A 137 3.51 0.36 -16.74
N GLU A 138 4.03 0.05 -15.55
CA GLU A 138 3.26 0.20 -14.32
C GLU A 138 2.96 1.68 -14.00
N VAL A 139 1.77 1.93 -13.46
CA VAL A 139 1.38 3.25 -12.98
C VAL A 139 1.08 3.20 -11.49
N HIS A 140 1.72 4.08 -10.73
CA HIS A 140 1.70 4.06 -9.27
C HIS A 140 0.92 5.26 -8.72
N LEU A 141 0.34 5.10 -7.53
CA LEU A 141 -0.42 6.19 -6.90
C LEU A 141 0.48 7.21 -6.21
N ARG A 142 1.49 6.73 -5.47
CA ARG A 142 2.29 7.58 -4.58
C ARG A 142 3.70 7.06 -4.35
N VAL A 143 3.84 5.76 -4.13
CA VAL A 143 5.14 5.10 -3.94
C VAL A 143 5.33 4.06 -5.04
N ALA A 144 6.52 4.02 -5.62
CA ALA A 144 6.89 3.11 -6.70
C ALA A 144 8.29 2.53 -6.47
N PRO A 145 8.56 1.29 -6.90
CA PRO A 145 9.95 0.85 -7.05
C PRO A 145 10.60 1.63 -8.20
N ASP A 146 11.92 1.71 -8.20
CA ASP A 146 12.62 2.09 -9.41
C ASP A 146 12.52 0.95 -10.46
N PRO A 147 12.25 1.25 -11.74
CA PRO A 147 12.15 0.22 -12.78
C PRO A 147 13.43 -0.58 -13.03
N GLU A 148 14.60 0.01 -12.77
CA GLU A 148 15.91 -0.61 -13.01
C GLU A 148 16.58 -1.10 -11.72
N ASP A 149 16.33 -0.44 -10.58
CA ASP A 149 16.91 -0.81 -9.28
C ASP A 149 15.86 -1.19 -8.21
N PRO A 150 15.71 -2.47 -7.86
CA PRO A 150 14.75 -2.91 -6.85
C PRO A 150 15.05 -2.38 -5.42
N HIS A 151 16.25 -1.85 -5.18
CA HIS A 151 16.63 -1.25 -3.90
C HIS A 151 16.33 0.25 -3.84
N THR A 152 15.95 0.87 -4.95
CA THR A 152 15.60 2.28 -5.00
C THR A 152 14.08 2.44 -4.97
N THR A 153 13.62 3.50 -4.32
CA THR A 153 12.19 3.77 -4.13
C THR A 153 11.87 5.21 -4.45
N TRP A 154 10.76 5.40 -5.16
CA TRP A 154 10.27 6.72 -5.53
C TRP A 154 9.03 7.09 -4.72
N LEU A 155 8.96 8.36 -4.31
CA LEU A 155 7.79 8.98 -3.67
C LEU A 155 7.31 10.17 -4.51
N ASP A 156 6.13 10.09 -5.11
CA ASP A 156 5.46 11.22 -5.75
C ASP A 156 5.11 12.28 -4.71
N LEU A 157 5.61 13.51 -4.86
CA LEU A 157 5.20 14.61 -4.00
C LEU A 157 3.86 15.22 -4.45
N GLY A 158 3.29 14.80 -5.58
CA GLY A 158 1.97 15.25 -6.02
C GLY A 158 1.97 16.61 -6.72
N HIS A 159 3.14 17.17 -7.03
CA HIS A 159 3.28 18.46 -7.72
C HIS A 159 3.00 18.35 -9.23
N PRO A 160 2.36 19.35 -9.88
CA PRO A 160 1.95 19.26 -11.29
C PRO A 160 3.07 18.94 -12.29
N ASP A 161 4.31 19.32 -11.98
CA ASP A 161 5.52 19.07 -12.76
C ASP A 161 6.08 17.64 -12.61
N GLY A 162 5.48 16.84 -11.71
CA GLY A 162 5.93 15.48 -11.45
C GLY A 162 7.12 15.38 -10.50
N THR A 163 7.43 16.45 -9.76
CA THR A 163 8.46 16.42 -8.72
C THR A 163 8.20 15.29 -7.73
N SER A 164 9.21 14.45 -7.55
CA SER A 164 9.23 13.29 -6.68
C SER A 164 10.51 13.26 -5.84
N VAL A 165 10.58 12.32 -4.91
CA VAL A 165 11.80 11.97 -4.20
C VAL A 165 12.28 10.62 -4.70
N CYS A 166 13.54 10.53 -5.12
CA CYS A 166 14.25 9.28 -5.34
C CYS A 166 15.02 8.92 -4.05
N ILE A 167 14.69 7.78 -3.45
CA ILE A 167 15.27 7.27 -2.22
C ILE A 167 16.15 6.07 -2.58
N GLU A 168 17.45 6.28 -2.54
CA GLU A 168 18.47 5.28 -2.83
C GLU A 168 19.09 4.79 -1.52
N PRO A 169 19.76 3.63 -1.51
CA PRO A 169 20.60 3.23 -0.39
C PRO A 169 21.59 4.34 0.02
N GLY A 170 21.37 4.92 1.20
CA GLY A 170 22.23 5.91 1.85
C GLY A 170 22.02 7.37 1.45
N ARG A 171 21.18 7.68 0.46
CA ARG A 171 20.82 9.07 0.11
C ARG A 171 19.41 9.21 -0.48
N TRP A 172 18.90 10.44 -0.54
CA TRP A 172 17.72 10.77 -1.34
C TRP A 172 17.92 12.08 -2.10
N SER A 173 17.15 12.27 -3.16
CA SER A 173 17.17 13.49 -3.99
C SER A 173 15.77 13.85 -4.46
N VAL A 174 15.53 15.15 -4.71
CA VAL A 174 14.25 15.65 -5.24
C VAL A 174 14.42 15.97 -6.71
N LEU A 175 13.69 15.25 -7.57
CA LEU A 175 13.69 15.43 -9.02
C LEU A 175 12.38 14.91 -9.63
N ALA A 176 12.13 15.27 -10.88
CA ALA A 176 11.11 14.59 -11.67
C ALA A 176 11.71 13.30 -12.25
N PRO A 177 11.06 12.13 -12.09
CA PRO A 177 11.49 10.92 -12.77
C PRO A 177 11.39 11.07 -14.29
N ASP A 178 12.24 10.35 -15.02
CA ASP A 178 12.17 10.30 -16.47
C ASP A 178 10.80 9.73 -16.90
N SER A 179 10.18 10.35 -17.91
CA SER A 179 8.83 9.98 -18.34
C SER A 179 8.77 8.72 -19.21
N GLU A 180 9.90 8.26 -19.76
CA GLU A 180 10.01 7.03 -20.52
C GLU A 180 10.55 5.89 -19.64
N GLU A 181 11.64 6.13 -18.92
CA GLU A 181 12.39 5.10 -18.17
C GLU A 181 12.01 5.03 -16.68
N GLY A 182 11.44 6.09 -16.10
CA GLY A 182 11.11 6.17 -14.68
C GLY A 182 9.69 5.72 -14.32
N PRO A 183 9.33 5.77 -13.02
CA PRO A 183 7.98 5.47 -12.56
C PRO A 183 6.97 6.51 -13.04
N LEU A 184 5.79 6.02 -13.44
CA LEU A 184 4.65 6.85 -13.84
C LEU A 184 3.63 6.98 -12.71
N TRP A 185 3.07 8.18 -12.56
CA TRP A 185 2.12 8.51 -11.50
C TRP A 185 0.69 8.63 -12.00
N ARG A 186 -0.21 7.85 -11.41
CA ARG A 186 -1.65 8.03 -11.54
C ARG A 186 -2.18 8.78 -10.32
N ARG A 187 -2.70 9.99 -10.53
CA ARG A 187 -3.21 10.81 -9.42
C ARG A 187 -4.73 10.75 -9.29
N SER A 188 -5.21 10.35 -8.11
CA SER A 188 -6.62 10.49 -7.75
C SER A 188 -6.90 11.86 -7.12
N ARG A 189 -8.18 12.22 -6.95
CA ARG A 189 -8.57 13.45 -6.22
C ARG A 189 -8.23 13.42 -4.73
N LEU A 190 -7.88 12.25 -4.19
CA LEU A 190 -7.52 12.10 -2.77
C LEU A 190 -6.09 12.57 -2.50
N LEU A 191 -5.23 12.49 -3.51
CA LEU A 191 -3.82 12.85 -3.43
C LEU A 191 -3.65 14.35 -3.54
N ARG A 192 -2.87 14.94 -2.63
CA ARG A 192 -2.44 16.34 -2.69
C ARG A 192 -0.94 16.46 -2.85
N ALA A 193 -0.53 17.67 -3.20
CA ALA A 193 0.86 18.06 -3.12
C ALA A 193 1.35 18.00 -1.67
N MET A 194 2.48 17.34 -1.47
CA MET A 194 3.27 17.31 -0.24
C MET A 194 4.28 18.46 -0.27
N PRO A 195 4.76 18.94 0.89
CA PRO A 195 5.87 19.89 0.88
C PRO A 195 7.10 19.26 0.22
N ILE A 196 7.95 20.11 -0.36
CA ILE A 196 9.30 19.69 -0.73
C ILE A 196 10.04 19.36 0.58
N PRO A 197 10.61 18.16 0.73
CA PRO A 197 11.34 17.79 1.94
C PRO A 197 12.60 18.64 2.12
N GLU A 198 12.94 18.91 3.37
CA GLU A 198 14.15 19.63 3.76
C GLU A 198 15.05 18.69 4.55
N HIS A 199 16.36 18.66 4.27
CA HIS A 199 17.31 18.00 5.16
C HIS A 199 17.39 18.79 6.47
N PRO A 200 16.89 18.25 7.60
CA PRO A 200 16.92 18.97 8.86
C PRO A 200 18.36 19.03 9.41
N GLU A 201 18.71 20.15 10.05
CA GLU A 201 19.95 20.23 10.82
C GLU A 201 19.89 19.23 11.99
N GLY A 202 20.83 18.29 12.03
CA GLY A 202 20.79 17.13 12.94
C GLY A 202 20.18 15.86 12.34
N GLY A 203 19.84 15.86 11.04
CA GLY A 203 19.42 14.68 10.29
C GLY A 203 18.11 14.06 10.79
N TRP A 204 17.96 12.75 10.58
CA TRP A 204 16.73 12.06 10.90
C TRP A 204 16.27 12.21 12.35
N GLN A 205 17.19 12.32 13.31
CA GLN A 205 16.88 12.50 14.73
C GLN A 205 16.06 13.77 14.95
N ARG A 206 16.39 14.85 14.23
CA ARG A 206 15.66 16.11 14.31
C ARG A 206 14.24 15.98 13.74
N GLY A 207 14.08 15.28 12.63
CA GLY A 207 12.76 14.99 12.06
C GLY A 207 11.87 14.18 13.01
N VAL A 208 12.43 13.15 13.65
CA VAL A 208 11.72 12.34 14.66
C VAL A 208 11.39 13.15 15.91
N GLU A 209 12.28 14.03 16.37
CA GLU A 209 12.01 14.95 17.48
C GLU A 209 10.83 15.87 17.15
N LEU A 210 10.81 16.48 15.97
CA LEU A 210 9.70 17.33 15.52
C LEU A 210 8.38 16.55 15.43
N LEU A 211 8.41 15.29 14.98
CA LEU A 211 7.23 14.41 14.99
C LEU A 211 6.69 14.20 16.41
N ARG A 212 7.57 13.95 17.39
CA ARG A 212 7.18 13.80 18.82
C ARG A 212 6.58 15.08 19.41
N GLN A 213 6.92 16.26 18.89
CA GLN A 213 6.36 17.52 19.37
C GLN A 213 4.89 17.73 18.95
N VAL A 214 4.46 17.07 17.86
CA VAL A 214 3.09 17.18 17.33
C VAL A 214 2.23 15.95 17.63
N LEU A 215 2.83 14.79 17.90
CA LEU A 215 2.15 13.55 18.26
C LEU A 215 2.49 13.11 19.69
N PRO A 216 1.50 12.91 20.58
CA PRO A 216 1.74 12.53 21.97
C PRO A 216 2.04 11.02 22.10
N MET A 217 3.16 10.58 21.56
CA MET A 217 3.59 9.16 21.63
C MET A 217 4.52 8.94 22.83
N SER A 218 4.49 7.72 23.39
CA SER A 218 5.52 7.27 24.33
C SER A 218 6.86 7.05 23.62
N ASP A 219 7.94 6.88 24.40
CA ASP A 219 9.26 6.55 23.85
C ASP A 219 9.28 5.19 23.14
N GLU A 220 8.37 4.28 23.47
CA GLU A 220 8.21 2.98 22.80
C GLU A 220 7.31 3.09 21.55
N SER A 221 6.27 3.91 21.59
CA SER A 221 5.31 4.04 20.47
C SER A 221 5.84 4.91 19.33
N CYS A 222 6.71 5.89 19.62
CA CYS A 222 7.28 6.73 18.56
C CYS A 222 8.12 5.93 17.55
N PRO A 223 9.06 5.06 17.96
CA PRO A 223 9.76 4.15 17.04
C PRO A 223 8.81 3.28 16.21
N MET A 224 7.72 2.77 16.78
CA MET A 224 6.71 1.98 16.04
C MET A 224 6.00 2.80 14.97
N ALA A 225 5.63 4.04 15.27
CA ALA A 225 5.04 4.95 14.29
C ALA A 225 6.01 5.28 13.15
N VAL A 226 7.29 5.53 13.48
CA VAL A 226 8.36 5.75 12.48
C VAL A 226 8.54 4.51 11.62
N ALA A 227 8.62 3.31 12.21
CA ALA A 227 8.72 2.06 11.48
C ALA A 227 7.55 1.88 10.50
N TRP A 228 6.31 2.16 10.93
CA TRP A 228 5.16 2.08 10.03
C TRP A 228 5.24 3.11 8.89
N LEU A 229 5.71 4.33 9.14
CA LEU A 229 5.90 5.35 8.11
C LEU A 229 6.97 4.93 7.09
N LEU A 230 8.09 4.34 7.54
CA LEU A 230 9.11 3.77 6.63
C LEU A 230 8.56 2.59 5.83
N ALA A 231 7.79 1.71 6.45
CA ALA A 231 7.10 0.64 5.75
C ALA A 231 6.10 1.16 4.72
N ALA A 232 5.45 2.31 4.99
CA ALA A 232 4.56 2.97 4.03
C ALA A 232 5.31 3.55 2.82
N LEU A 233 6.61 3.80 2.95
CA LEU A 233 7.48 4.21 1.86
C LEU A 233 8.07 3.03 1.08
N ARG A 234 7.70 1.76 1.36
CA ARG A 234 8.12 0.61 0.54
C ARG A 234 7.03 0.20 -0.45
N PRO A 235 7.32 0.01 -1.74
CA PRO A 235 6.29 -0.24 -2.75
C PRO A 235 5.65 -1.63 -2.61
N ALA A 236 6.44 -2.70 -2.55
CA ALA A 236 5.97 -4.09 -2.61
C ALA A 236 6.40 -4.90 -1.36
N MET A 237 6.01 -4.41 -0.17
CA MET A 237 6.31 -5.05 1.11
C MET A 237 5.03 -5.33 1.91
N PRO A 238 4.76 -6.58 2.32
CA PRO A 238 3.78 -6.87 3.36
C PRO A 238 4.11 -6.09 4.64
N ARG A 239 3.12 -5.38 5.19
CA ARG A 239 3.34 -4.45 6.31
C ARG A 239 2.18 -4.49 7.30
N PRO A 240 2.39 -4.24 8.60
CA PRO A 240 1.30 -4.34 9.55
C PRO A 240 0.26 -3.24 9.38
N VAL A 241 -0.96 -3.56 9.83
CA VAL A 241 -2.02 -2.61 10.07
C VAL A 241 -1.66 -1.79 11.30
N ALA A 242 -1.36 -0.50 11.13
CA ALA A 242 -1.17 0.39 12.27
C ALA A 242 -2.51 0.60 12.98
N TYR A 243 -2.51 0.46 14.30
CA TYR A 243 -3.68 0.73 15.12
C TYR A 243 -3.34 1.77 16.18
N LEU A 244 -3.81 3.00 15.98
CA LEU A 244 -3.66 4.07 16.96
C LEU A 244 -4.65 3.87 18.10
N THR A 245 -4.14 3.62 19.30
CA THR A 245 -4.92 3.33 20.51
C THR A 245 -4.73 4.39 21.58
N GLY A 246 -5.54 4.32 22.63
CA GLY A 246 -5.46 5.20 23.80
C GLY A 246 -6.84 5.72 24.23
N GLU A 247 -6.90 6.33 25.40
CA GLU A 247 -8.13 6.90 25.97
C GLU A 247 -8.81 7.94 25.06
N ALA A 248 -10.09 8.23 25.35
CA ALA A 248 -10.79 9.32 24.68
C ALA A 248 -10.06 10.65 24.89
N GLY A 249 -9.80 11.38 23.79
CA GLY A 249 -9.11 12.68 23.84
C GLY A 249 -7.58 12.65 23.74
N THR A 250 -6.97 11.50 23.45
CA THR A 250 -5.51 11.39 23.18
C THR A 250 -5.08 11.88 21.79
N GLY A 251 -6.02 12.31 20.94
CA GLY A 251 -5.72 12.86 19.63
C GLY A 251 -5.51 11.82 18.51
N LYS A 252 -5.96 10.56 18.67
CA LYS A 252 -5.85 9.48 17.68
C LYS A 252 -6.19 9.89 16.25
N SER A 253 -7.37 10.47 16.04
CA SER A 253 -7.81 10.87 14.71
C SER A 253 -6.93 11.97 14.12
N THR A 254 -6.49 12.92 14.95
CA THR A 254 -5.57 13.98 14.53
C THR A 254 -4.20 13.42 14.19
N GLY A 255 -3.68 12.50 15.02
CA GLY A 255 -2.39 11.86 14.81
C GLY A 255 -2.36 10.98 13.57
N GLY A 256 -3.42 10.21 13.33
CA GLY A 256 -3.58 9.43 12.10
C GLY A 256 -3.58 10.32 10.86
N ARG A 257 -4.28 11.47 10.89
CA ARG A 257 -4.24 12.45 9.78
C ARG A 257 -2.84 13.00 9.54
N MET A 258 -2.09 13.31 10.60
CA MET A 258 -0.70 13.79 10.48
C MET A 258 0.20 12.71 9.86
N MET A 259 0.11 11.46 10.33
CA MET A 259 0.88 10.34 9.76
C MET A 259 0.57 10.11 8.28
N LEU A 260 -0.71 10.16 7.88
CA LEU A 260 -1.10 9.99 6.47
C LEU A 260 -0.61 11.15 5.59
N ARG A 261 -0.60 12.38 6.11
CA ARG A 261 -0.08 13.54 5.36
C ARG A 261 1.43 13.44 5.09
N LEU A 262 2.19 12.72 5.93
CA LEU A 262 3.63 12.50 5.75
C LEU A 262 3.96 11.55 4.60
N VAL A 263 3.10 10.59 4.26
CA VAL A 263 3.42 9.55 3.25
C VAL A 263 2.48 9.53 2.06
N ASP A 264 1.26 10.07 2.21
CA ASP A 264 0.24 10.06 1.16
C ASP A 264 -0.29 11.47 0.82
N GLY A 265 0.07 12.49 1.61
CA GLY A 265 -0.44 13.85 1.42
C GLY A 265 -1.98 13.96 1.46
N ILE A 266 -2.69 12.95 1.99
CA ILE A 266 -4.14 12.94 2.02
C ILE A 266 -4.66 14.03 2.98
N ASP A 267 -5.53 14.90 2.45
CA ASP A 267 -6.26 15.91 3.23
C ASP A 267 -7.66 15.43 3.66
N ALA A 268 -8.07 14.25 3.16
CA ALA A 268 -9.33 13.65 3.54
C ALA A 268 -9.32 13.25 5.01
N HIS A 269 -10.48 13.40 5.66
CA HIS A 269 -10.67 12.93 7.02
C HIS A 269 -10.53 11.41 7.02
N LEU A 270 -9.95 10.86 8.09
CA LEU A 270 -10.04 9.43 8.37
C LEU A 270 -11.51 9.00 8.22
N ARG A 271 -11.75 7.90 7.53
CA ARG A 271 -13.10 7.57 7.06
C ARG A 271 -13.81 6.66 8.04
N SER A 272 -15.12 6.84 8.17
CA SER A 272 -15.95 5.78 8.76
C SER A 272 -15.90 4.52 7.90
N VAL A 273 -16.06 3.35 8.52
CA VAL A 273 -16.14 2.08 7.81
C VAL A 273 -17.30 2.10 6.78
N PRO A 274 -17.04 1.80 5.50
CA PRO A 274 -18.10 1.65 4.51
C PRO A 274 -19.04 0.49 4.83
N LYS A 275 -20.22 0.47 4.20
CA LYS A 275 -21.25 -0.56 4.46
C LYS A 275 -20.94 -1.90 3.76
N SER A 276 -20.03 -1.92 2.81
CA SER A 276 -19.71 -3.09 2.00
C SER A 276 -18.22 -3.17 1.68
N GLU A 277 -17.75 -4.38 1.37
CA GLU A 277 -16.40 -4.62 0.87
C GLU A 277 -16.15 -3.91 -0.47
N ASP A 278 -17.16 -3.87 -1.34
CA ASP A 278 -17.07 -3.24 -2.67
C ASP A 278 -16.80 -1.74 -2.61
N ASP A 279 -17.43 -1.03 -1.68
CA ASP A 279 -17.22 0.41 -1.46
C ASP A 279 -15.81 0.68 -0.91
N LEU A 280 -15.35 -0.20 -0.02
CA LEU A 280 -14.03 -0.11 0.58
C LEU A 280 -12.95 -0.39 -0.47
N ALA A 281 -13.13 -1.39 -1.33
CA ALA A 281 -12.23 -1.69 -2.44
C ALA A 281 -12.03 -0.49 -3.39
N VAL A 282 -13.10 0.23 -3.74
CA VAL A 282 -13.01 1.45 -4.57
C VAL A 282 -12.17 2.53 -3.89
N THR A 283 -12.37 2.71 -2.58
CA THR A 283 -11.58 3.66 -1.79
C THR A 283 -10.11 3.27 -1.75
N THR A 284 -9.81 1.99 -1.50
CA THR A 284 -8.45 1.45 -1.41
C THR A 284 -7.71 1.54 -2.75
N ALA A 285 -8.42 1.39 -3.88
CA ALA A 285 -7.84 1.54 -5.20
C ALA A 285 -7.50 3.00 -5.56
N ALA A 286 -8.13 3.98 -4.89
CA ALA A 286 -7.96 5.40 -5.18
C ALA A 286 -6.87 6.09 -4.34
N GLY A 287 -6.47 5.53 -3.19
CA GLY A 287 -5.44 6.10 -2.30
C GLY A 287 -4.23 5.18 -2.15
N TRP A 288 -3.10 5.73 -1.71
CA TRP A 288 -1.94 4.92 -1.33
C TRP A 288 -2.13 4.33 0.06
N CYS A 289 -2.68 5.09 1.00
CA CYS A 289 -3.04 4.59 2.31
C CYS A 289 -4.54 4.34 2.42
N LEU A 290 -4.91 3.27 3.14
CA LEU A 290 -6.27 3.06 3.62
C LEU A 290 -6.35 3.48 5.09
N ALA A 291 -7.27 4.37 5.44
CA ALA A 291 -7.40 4.80 6.83
C ALA A 291 -8.85 4.86 7.31
N LEU A 292 -9.11 4.17 8.43
CA LEU A 292 -10.43 4.04 9.04
C LEU A 292 -10.42 4.66 10.45
N ASP A 293 -11.34 5.60 10.69
CA ASP A 293 -11.47 6.31 11.97
C ASP A 293 -12.53 5.67 12.87
N ASN A 294 -12.30 5.77 14.18
CA ASN A 294 -13.30 5.54 15.22
C ASN A 294 -13.97 4.16 15.11
N LEU A 295 -13.15 3.12 14.94
CA LEU A 295 -13.60 1.75 14.99
C LEU A 295 -14.06 1.40 16.41
N SER A 296 -15.24 0.80 16.49
CA SER A 296 -15.81 0.21 17.71
C SER A 296 -15.86 -1.32 17.64
N GLY A 297 -15.32 -1.92 16.59
CA GLY A 297 -15.40 -3.33 16.28
C GLY A 297 -14.93 -3.63 14.86
N ILE A 298 -14.36 -4.81 14.64
CA ILE A 298 -13.91 -5.26 13.32
C ILE A 298 -14.70 -6.52 12.93
N PRO A 299 -15.71 -6.43 12.07
CA PRO A 299 -16.42 -7.61 11.60
C PRO A 299 -15.50 -8.51 10.75
N LEU A 300 -15.81 -9.82 10.69
CA LEU A 300 -15.00 -10.81 9.98
C LEU A 300 -14.69 -10.43 8.52
N TRP A 301 -15.66 -9.86 7.79
CA TRP A 301 -15.44 -9.41 6.41
C TRP A 301 -14.37 -8.31 6.34
N LEU A 302 -14.39 -7.36 7.27
CA LEU A 302 -13.42 -6.27 7.32
C LEU A 302 -12.06 -6.81 7.73
N SER A 303 -11.99 -7.70 8.72
CA SER A 303 -10.75 -8.37 9.10
C SER A 303 -10.08 -9.06 7.91
N ASN A 304 -10.85 -9.87 7.16
CA ASN A 304 -10.36 -10.57 5.99
C ASN A 304 -9.91 -9.59 4.88
N PHE A 305 -10.66 -8.50 4.69
CA PHE A 305 -10.29 -7.46 3.73
C PHE A 305 -8.97 -6.79 4.10
N LEU A 306 -8.81 -6.35 5.35
CA LEU A 306 -7.60 -5.70 5.84
C LEU A 306 -6.38 -6.62 5.72
N CYS A 307 -6.52 -7.91 6.07
CA CYS A 307 -5.46 -8.90 5.87
C CYS A 307 -5.01 -9.01 4.41
N ARG A 308 -5.93 -9.04 3.44
CA ARG A 308 -5.59 -9.07 2.01
C ARG A 308 -4.91 -7.78 1.55
N VAL A 309 -5.41 -6.63 1.99
CA VAL A 309 -4.86 -5.30 1.62
C VAL A 309 -3.41 -5.14 2.05
N VAL A 310 -3.05 -5.64 3.23
CA VAL A 310 -1.69 -5.48 3.73
C VAL A 310 -0.69 -6.49 3.16
N THR A 311 -1.16 -7.64 2.69
CA THR A 311 -0.32 -8.64 2.00
C THR A 311 -0.25 -8.41 0.49
N GLY A 312 -1.27 -7.76 -0.09
CA GLY A 312 -1.38 -7.56 -1.54
C GLY A 312 -2.11 -8.69 -2.26
N ASP A 313 -2.86 -9.52 -1.55
CA ASP A 313 -3.63 -10.61 -2.16
C ASP A 313 -4.76 -10.09 -3.07
N ALA A 314 -5.01 -10.80 -4.17
CA ALA A 314 -6.02 -10.44 -5.16
C ALA A 314 -7.42 -10.27 -4.57
N SER A 315 -8.03 -9.10 -4.80
CA SER A 315 -9.47 -8.91 -4.62
C SER A 315 -10.14 -9.02 -5.99
N MET A 316 -10.89 -10.11 -6.20
CA MET A 316 -11.66 -10.30 -7.43
C MET A 316 -12.92 -9.42 -7.37
N LYS A 317 -13.07 -8.50 -8.33
CA LYS A 317 -14.31 -7.75 -8.51
C LYS A 317 -14.98 -8.18 -9.83
N ARG A 318 -16.31 -8.25 -9.82
CA ARG A 318 -17.10 -8.18 -11.06
C ARG A 318 -17.20 -6.70 -11.44
N GLU A 319 -16.89 -6.33 -12.68
CA GLU A 319 -16.99 -4.93 -13.10
C GLU A 319 -18.44 -4.45 -12.89
N LEU A 320 -18.63 -3.41 -12.09
CA LEU A 320 -19.95 -2.79 -11.96
C LEU A 320 -20.18 -1.97 -13.24
N TYR A 321 -21.16 -2.40 -14.05
CA TYR A 321 -21.63 -1.78 -15.30
C TYR A 321 -20.94 -2.17 -16.63
N SER A 322 -20.31 -3.34 -16.72
CA SER A 322 -20.16 -4.06 -18.00
C SER A 322 -20.59 -5.51 -17.79
N ASP A 323 -21.44 -6.04 -18.66
CA ASP A 323 -21.78 -7.45 -18.62
C ASP A 323 -20.54 -8.24 -19.08
N ASP A 324 -20.10 -9.20 -18.25
CA ASP A 324 -19.13 -10.29 -18.49
C ASP A 324 -17.62 -10.15 -18.17
N ASP A 325 -17.07 -9.00 -17.76
CA ASP A 325 -15.64 -8.92 -17.40
C ASP A 325 -15.35 -8.95 -15.88
N VAL A 326 -14.51 -9.92 -15.46
CA VAL A 326 -13.95 -9.99 -14.10
C VAL A 326 -12.68 -9.15 -14.05
N SER A 327 -12.75 -7.98 -13.44
CA SER A 327 -11.56 -7.18 -13.15
C SER A 327 -10.91 -7.65 -11.84
N VAL A 328 -9.73 -8.25 -11.92
CA VAL A 328 -8.90 -8.50 -10.74
C VAL A 328 -8.23 -7.18 -10.34
N VAL A 329 -8.48 -6.71 -9.12
CA VAL A 329 -7.80 -5.52 -8.60
C VAL A 329 -6.84 -5.97 -7.51
N LEU A 330 -5.55 -5.77 -7.76
CA LEU A 330 -4.48 -6.01 -6.80
C LEU A 330 -4.14 -4.67 -6.12
N TYR A 331 -4.24 -4.62 -4.80
CA TYR A 331 -3.75 -3.49 -4.03
C TYR A 331 -3.05 -3.99 -2.77
N GLN A 332 -1.78 -3.62 -2.63
CA GLN A 332 -1.06 -3.64 -1.36
C GLN A 332 -0.98 -2.21 -0.83
N ARG A 333 -1.52 -1.94 0.36
CA ARG A 333 -1.63 -0.58 0.91
C ARG A 333 -1.24 -0.53 2.39
N PRO A 334 -0.55 0.53 2.85
CA PRO A 334 -0.47 0.85 4.27
C PRO A 334 -1.87 1.10 4.82
N VAL A 335 -2.17 0.46 5.95
CA VAL A 335 -3.47 0.59 6.63
C VAL A 335 -3.26 1.24 7.98
N LEU A 336 -4.05 2.28 8.26
CA LEU A 336 -4.11 2.94 9.57
C LEU A 336 -5.54 2.88 10.12
N LEU A 337 -5.67 2.33 11.32
CA LEU A 337 -6.91 2.25 12.07
C LEU A 337 -6.82 3.16 13.30
N THR A 338 -7.93 3.77 13.68
CA THR A 338 -8.07 4.38 15.00
C THR A 338 -9.29 3.79 15.70
N GLY A 339 -9.21 3.69 17.03
CA GLY A 339 -10.28 3.16 17.86
C GLY A 339 -9.98 3.41 19.33
N ILE A 340 -10.99 3.24 20.17
CA ILE A 340 -10.79 3.20 21.63
C ILE A 340 -10.53 1.76 22.04
N ASP A 341 -11.37 0.87 21.54
CA ASP A 341 -11.28 -0.58 21.68
C ASP A 341 -11.93 -1.18 20.42
N VAL A 342 -11.23 -2.12 19.77
CA VAL A 342 -11.71 -2.83 18.58
C VAL A 342 -12.41 -4.15 18.94
N GLY A 343 -12.52 -4.46 20.23
CA GLY A 343 -13.13 -5.68 20.74
C GLY A 343 -12.34 -6.92 20.38
N ALA A 344 -13.03 -8.06 20.33
CA ALA A 344 -12.42 -9.34 19.95
C ALA A 344 -11.87 -9.28 18.52
N LEU A 345 -10.55 -9.42 18.39
CA LEU A 345 -9.87 -9.52 17.11
C LEU A 345 -9.88 -10.95 16.60
N GLU A 346 -9.93 -11.11 15.28
CA GLU A 346 -9.62 -12.41 14.67
C GLU A 346 -8.10 -12.64 14.75
N GLY A 347 -7.68 -13.85 15.14
CA GLY A 347 -6.26 -14.17 15.34
C GLY A 347 -5.38 -13.89 14.12
N ASP A 348 -5.95 -14.00 12.91
CA ASP A 348 -5.24 -13.68 11.67
C ASP A 348 -4.90 -12.18 11.54
N LEU A 349 -5.82 -11.30 11.94
CA LEU A 349 -5.59 -9.84 11.93
C LEU A 349 -4.69 -9.42 13.09
N ALA A 350 -4.87 -10.02 14.27
CA ALA A 350 -4.04 -9.73 15.45
C ALA A 350 -2.54 -9.92 15.16
N GLU A 351 -2.17 -11.00 14.47
CA GLU A 351 -0.78 -11.26 14.04
C GLU A 351 -0.27 -10.33 12.91
N ARG A 352 -1.10 -9.41 12.43
CA ARG A 352 -0.76 -8.41 11.40
C ARG A 352 -0.98 -6.98 11.87
N MET A 353 -1.28 -6.78 13.15
CA MET A 353 -1.49 -5.46 13.73
C MET A 353 -0.21 -4.95 14.38
N LEU A 354 -0.03 -3.63 14.30
CA LEU A 354 0.99 -2.87 14.99
C LEU A 354 0.27 -1.83 15.87
N PRO A 355 0.06 -2.12 17.16
CA PRO A 355 -0.53 -1.15 18.07
C PRO A 355 0.47 -0.01 18.32
N ILE A 356 -0.03 1.23 18.27
CA ILE A 356 0.73 2.44 18.55
C ILE A 356 -0.09 3.23 19.57
N GLU A 357 0.36 3.21 20.82
CA GLU A 357 -0.36 3.81 21.93
C GLU A 357 -0.07 5.32 22.03
N LEU A 358 -1.14 6.12 22.01
CA LEU A 358 -1.05 7.55 22.24
C LEU A 358 -1.30 7.89 23.70
N GLN A 359 -0.44 8.73 24.25
CA GLN A 359 -0.48 9.16 25.64
C GLN A 359 -1.57 10.20 25.89
N PRO A 360 -2.20 10.21 27.08
CA PRO A 360 -3.15 11.24 27.47
C PRO A 360 -2.56 12.65 27.41
N ILE A 361 -3.33 13.59 26.83
CA ILE A 361 -2.92 15.00 26.74
C ILE A 361 -3.36 15.74 28.00
N THR A 362 -2.38 16.07 28.86
CA THR A 362 -2.63 16.84 30.08
C THR A 362 -3.18 18.23 29.75
N GLY A 363 -3.97 18.82 30.67
CA GLY A 363 -4.59 20.13 30.46
C GLY A 363 -3.61 21.25 30.07
N GLN A 364 -2.37 21.19 30.57
CA GLN A 364 -1.30 22.15 30.26
C GLN A 364 -0.67 21.94 28.87
N ARG A 365 -0.71 20.72 28.34
CA ARG A 365 -0.19 20.39 27.00
C ARG A 365 -1.24 20.51 25.90
N ARG A 366 -2.51 20.77 26.26
CA ARG A 366 -3.59 20.96 25.28
C ARG A 366 -3.31 22.21 24.45
N ARG A 367 -3.40 22.04 23.13
CA ARG A 367 -3.27 23.11 22.14
C ARG A 367 -4.57 23.21 21.38
N THR A 368 -4.88 24.40 20.87
CA THR A 368 -5.99 24.51 19.91
C THR A 368 -5.65 23.74 18.64
N GLU A 369 -6.67 23.21 17.95
CA GLU A 369 -6.46 22.49 16.68
C GLU A 369 -5.68 23.35 15.68
N ARG A 370 -6.01 24.64 15.58
CA ARG A 370 -5.28 25.61 14.75
C ARG A 370 -3.79 25.68 15.10
N GLN A 371 -3.44 25.93 16.35
CA GLN A 371 -2.03 26.02 16.77
C GLN A 371 -1.26 24.72 16.51
N LEU A 372 -1.91 23.58 16.68
CA LEU A 372 -1.31 22.28 16.43
C LEU A 372 -1.04 22.08 14.94
N TRP A 373 -2.00 22.38 14.07
CA TRP A 373 -1.85 22.28 12.62
C TRP A 373 -0.87 23.30 12.06
N ASP A 374 -0.83 24.53 12.59
CA ASP A 374 0.14 25.55 12.19
C ASP A 374 1.58 25.08 12.48
N THR A 375 1.81 24.46 13.65
CA THR A 375 3.11 23.86 13.97
C THR A 375 3.41 22.64 13.12
N TYR A 376 2.45 21.75 12.90
CA TYR A 376 2.65 20.62 11.99
C TYR A 376 3.04 21.10 10.59
N ALA A 377 2.31 22.06 10.03
CA ALA A 377 2.58 22.58 8.69
C ALA A 377 3.97 23.21 8.57
N ALA A 378 4.40 23.97 9.59
CA ALA A 378 5.73 24.57 9.65
C ALA A 378 6.85 23.53 9.76
N SER A 379 6.61 22.43 10.49
CA SER A 379 7.61 21.36 10.67
C SER A 379 7.55 20.26 9.61
N HIS A 380 6.48 20.21 8.80
CA HIS A 380 6.22 19.12 7.85
C HIS A 380 7.39 18.85 6.87
N PRO A 381 8.02 19.87 6.23
CA PRO A 381 9.17 19.63 5.35
C PRO A 381 10.34 18.91 6.04
N GLN A 382 10.66 19.31 7.28
CA GLN A 382 11.76 18.76 8.06
C GLN A 382 11.44 17.39 8.66
N ILE A 383 10.18 17.16 9.06
CA ILE A 383 9.73 15.83 9.50
C ILE A 383 9.85 14.86 8.32
N LEU A 384 9.36 15.24 7.14
CA LEU A 384 9.44 14.42 5.94
C LEU A 384 10.91 14.17 5.55
N GLY A 385 11.74 15.20 5.47
CA GLY A 385 13.16 15.04 5.15
C GLY A 385 13.92 14.18 6.15
N GLY A 386 13.63 14.29 7.45
CA GLY A 386 14.21 13.40 8.46
C GLY A 386 13.73 11.95 8.34
N LEU A 387 12.47 11.71 7.94
CA LEU A 387 12.00 10.36 7.61
C LEU A 387 12.70 9.80 6.37
N LEU A 388 12.96 10.63 5.36
CA LEU A 388 13.66 10.24 4.14
C LEU A 388 15.15 10.00 4.38
N ASP A 389 15.80 10.76 5.27
CA ASP A 389 17.16 10.50 5.74
C ASP A 389 17.25 9.12 6.40
N LEU A 390 16.32 8.82 7.31
CA LEU A 390 16.27 7.53 7.99
C LEU A 390 15.96 6.40 7.02
N ALA A 391 15.03 6.62 6.10
CA ALA A 391 14.71 5.70 5.02
C ALA A 391 15.97 5.31 4.25
N ALA A 392 16.69 6.28 3.70
CA ALA A 392 17.89 6.00 2.93
C ALA A 392 18.92 5.16 3.70
N LEU A 393 19.14 5.44 4.98
CA LEU A 393 20.03 4.64 5.86
C LEU A 393 19.51 3.22 6.08
N VAL A 394 18.22 3.05 6.33
CA VAL A 394 17.60 1.73 6.53
C VAL A 394 17.64 0.89 5.26
N TRP A 395 17.35 1.47 4.08
CA TRP A 395 17.46 0.78 2.80
C TRP A 395 18.89 0.33 2.51
N GLN A 396 19.91 1.11 2.92
CA GLN A 396 21.30 0.71 2.81
C GLN A 396 21.64 -0.51 3.67
N LYS A 397 21.07 -0.60 4.87
CA LYS A 397 21.32 -1.69 5.81
C LYS A 397 20.50 -2.96 5.52
N LEU A 398 19.32 -2.79 4.93
CA LEU A 398 18.32 -3.84 4.74
C LEU A 398 18.83 -5.13 4.05
N PRO A 399 19.66 -5.09 3.00
CA PRO A 399 20.11 -6.33 2.34
C PRO A 399 20.81 -7.32 3.28
N GLU A 400 21.38 -6.86 4.39
CA GLU A 400 22.03 -7.73 5.38
C GLU A 400 21.03 -8.51 6.26
N ALA A 401 19.76 -8.08 6.33
CA ALA A 401 18.79 -8.64 7.26
C ALA A 401 18.51 -10.13 7.01
N ALA A 402 18.48 -10.54 5.74
CA ALA A 402 18.14 -11.89 5.33
C ALA A 402 19.10 -12.94 5.92
N ASP A 403 20.39 -12.59 6.05
CA ASP A 403 21.43 -13.46 6.59
C ASP A 403 21.54 -13.40 8.13
N LYS A 404 21.03 -12.33 8.75
CA LYS A 404 21.18 -12.08 10.19
C LYS A 404 19.97 -12.52 11.00
N LEU A 405 18.78 -12.48 10.42
CA LEU A 405 17.55 -12.84 11.10
C LEU A 405 17.25 -14.33 10.92
N VAL A 406 17.62 -15.15 11.91
CA VAL A 406 17.43 -16.61 11.87
C VAL A 406 15.96 -16.99 11.98
N GLU A 407 15.22 -16.36 12.91
CA GLU A 407 13.79 -16.59 13.11
C GLU A 407 13.01 -15.35 12.72
N ARG A 408 12.00 -15.53 11.87
CA ARG A 408 11.16 -14.45 11.36
C ARG A 408 9.75 -14.59 11.94
N PRO A 409 9.18 -13.53 12.55
CA PRO A 409 7.78 -13.52 12.91
C PRO A 409 6.91 -13.44 11.65
N ARG A 410 5.59 -13.47 11.85
CA ARG A 410 4.66 -13.14 10.77
C ARG A 410 4.93 -11.72 10.27
N MET A 411 4.88 -11.54 8.94
CA MET A 411 5.40 -10.35 8.23
C MET A 411 6.93 -10.26 8.26
N ALA A 412 7.57 -11.28 7.70
CA ALA A 412 9.02 -11.42 7.59
C ALA A 412 9.71 -10.17 7.03
N ASP A 413 9.20 -9.60 5.92
CA ASP A 413 9.82 -8.44 5.27
C ASP A 413 9.79 -7.19 6.17
N PHE A 414 8.71 -7.03 6.94
CA PHE A 414 8.63 -5.96 7.94
C PHE A 414 9.61 -6.21 9.08
N ALA A 415 9.76 -7.45 9.56
CA ALA A 415 10.72 -7.79 10.60
C ALA A 415 12.18 -7.56 10.16
N GLU A 416 12.52 -7.84 8.90
CA GLU A 416 13.83 -7.52 8.31
C GLU A 416 14.06 -5.99 8.25
N MET A 417 13.02 -5.22 7.91
CA MET A 417 13.09 -3.76 7.96
C MET A 417 13.25 -3.23 9.40
N LEU A 418 12.57 -3.82 10.38
CA LEU A 418 12.74 -3.46 11.80
C LEU A 418 14.16 -3.78 12.29
N TRP A 419 14.72 -4.92 11.89
CA TRP A 419 16.11 -5.25 12.21
C TRP A 419 17.07 -4.20 11.65
N ALA A 420 16.91 -3.82 10.38
CA ALA A 420 17.74 -2.78 9.76
C ALA A 420 17.56 -1.41 10.43
N LEU A 421 16.33 -1.08 10.84
CA LEU A 421 16.03 0.12 11.61
C LEU A 421 16.72 0.12 12.98
N ASP A 422 16.71 -1.01 13.68
CA ASP A 422 17.38 -1.16 14.98
C ASP A 422 18.90 -1.01 14.85
N GLU A 423 19.51 -1.57 13.81
CA GLU A 423 20.94 -1.40 13.54
C GLU A 423 21.33 0.06 13.23
N VAL A 424 20.46 0.81 12.54
CA VAL A 424 20.71 2.22 12.21
C VAL A 424 20.50 3.14 13.41
N THR A 425 19.52 2.84 14.26
CA THR A 425 19.04 3.76 15.31
C THR A 425 19.47 3.39 16.72
N GLY A 426 19.84 2.12 16.96
CA GLY A 426 20.03 1.55 18.28
C GLY A 426 18.73 1.32 19.05
N TRP A 427 17.57 1.36 18.39
CA TRP A 427 16.27 1.03 18.99
C TRP A 427 16.07 -0.49 19.11
N ASN A 428 14.94 -0.89 19.69
CA ASN A 428 14.53 -2.29 19.85
C ASN A 428 13.19 -2.56 19.19
N THR A 429 12.97 -1.97 18.01
CA THR A 429 11.69 -1.99 17.31
C THR A 429 11.23 -3.39 16.97
N LEU A 430 12.14 -4.29 16.58
CA LEU A 430 11.78 -5.68 16.29
C LEU A 430 11.25 -6.39 17.54
N THR A 431 11.92 -6.24 18.68
CA THR A 431 11.49 -6.83 19.95
C THR A 431 10.19 -6.22 20.47
N THR A 432 10.03 -4.89 20.37
CA THR A 432 8.78 -4.22 20.73
C THR A 432 7.62 -4.72 19.87
N TYR A 433 7.83 -4.90 18.57
CA TYR A 433 6.80 -5.41 17.66
C TYR A 433 6.39 -6.84 17.98
N THR A 434 7.35 -7.76 18.16
CA THR A 434 7.03 -9.16 18.48
C THR A 434 6.35 -9.30 19.84
N GLY A 435 6.78 -8.53 20.85
CA GLY A 435 6.11 -8.48 22.15
C GLY A 435 4.68 -7.94 22.05
N ALA A 436 4.45 -6.92 21.22
CA ALA A 436 3.10 -6.38 20.99
C ALA A 436 2.19 -7.38 20.26
N GLN A 437 2.70 -8.13 19.29
CA GLN A 437 1.95 -9.23 18.65
C GLN A 437 1.56 -10.29 19.67
N ASP A 438 2.49 -10.68 20.53
CA ASP A 438 2.25 -11.70 21.54
C ASP A 438 1.16 -11.26 22.54
N ALA A 439 1.16 -9.98 22.96
CA ALA A 439 0.11 -9.42 23.80
C ALA A 439 -1.27 -9.43 23.11
N LEU A 440 -1.34 -9.03 21.83
CA LEU A 440 -2.60 -9.09 21.07
C LEU A 440 -3.13 -10.52 20.92
N ILE A 441 -2.24 -11.51 20.78
CA ILE A 441 -2.62 -12.92 20.71
C ILE A 441 -3.18 -13.40 22.06
N ASP A 442 -2.61 -12.95 23.18
CA ASP A 442 -3.16 -13.25 24.51
C ASP A 442 -4.57 -12.68 24.66
N ASP A 443 -4.80 -11.43 24.27
CA ASP A 443 -6.13 -10.81 24.29
C ASP A 443 -7.15 -11.59 23.44
N VAL A 444 -6.72 -12.13 22.30
CA VAL A 444 -7.56 -13.01 21.46
C VAL A 444 -7.91 -14.32 22.17
N ILE A 445 -6.94 -14.94 22.86
CA ILE A 445 -7.16 -16.19 23.61
C ILE A 445 -8.08 -15.94 24.82
N ASP A 446 -7.91 -14.82 25.50
CA ASP A 446 -8.72 -14.44 26.67
C ASP A 446 -10.15 -14.07 26.25
N GLY A 447 -10.34 -13.56 25.03
CA GLY A 447 -11.65 -13.31 24.43
C GLY A 447 -12.40 -14.56 23.96
N ASP A 448 -11.73 -15.71 23.74
CA ASP A 448 -12.36 -16.98 23.35
C ASP A 448 -12.32 -17.99 24.49
N GLU A 449 -13.45 -18.13 25.21
CA GLU A 449 -13.58 -19.05 26.36
C GLU A 449 -13.09 -20.48 26.06
N LEU A 450 -13.31 -20.99 24.84
CA LEU A 450 -12.87 -22.31 24.47
C LEU A 450 -11.34 -22.37 24.34
N ALA A 451 -10.73 -21.36 23.73
CA ALA A 451 -9.28 -21.26 23.60
C ALA A 451 -8.63 -21.16 24.99
N THR A 452 -9.18 -20.31 25.87
CA THR A 452 -8.71 -20.19 27.26
C THR A 452 -8.75 -21.53 28.01
N VAL A 453 -9.87 -22.27 27.91
CA VAL A 453 -10.03 -23.56 28.58
C VAL A 453 -9.08 -24.61 28.01
N VAL A 454 -8.89 -24.67 26.69
CA VAL A 454 -7.94 -25.60 26.09
C VAL A 454 -6.51 -25.27 26.46
N LEU A 455 -6.11 -24.00 26.45
CA LEU A 455 -4.79 -23.58 26.89
C LEU A 455 -4.54 -24.01 28.34
N ARG A 456 -5.47 -23.68 29.26
CA ARG A 456 -5.38 -24.07 30.67
C ARG A 456 -5.34 -25.59 30.84
N TRP A 457 -6.16 -26.32 30.10
CA TRP A 457 -6.22 -27.78 30.16
C TRP A 457 -4.91 -28.42 29.68
N SER A 458 -4.29 -27.90 28.61
CA SER A 458 -2.97 -28.32 28.16
C SER A 458 -1.89 -28.03 29.20
N LEU A 459 -1.88 -26.83 29.78
CA LEU A 459 -0.89 -26.39 30.78
C LEU A 459 -1.02 -27.12 32.13
N ALA A 460 -2.16 -27.76 32.40
CA ALA A 460 -2.35 -28.59 33.59
C ALA A 460 -1.54 -29.90 33.55
N HIS A 461 -0.95 -30.25 32.40
CA HIS A 461 -0.12 -31.44 32.22
C HIS A 461 1.37 -31.06 32.12
N GLN A 462 2.26 -31.96 32.52
CA GLN A 462 3.71 -31.75 32.35
C GLN A 462 4.12 -31.93 30.88
N PRO A 463 4.80 -30.95 30.24
CA PRO A 463 5.33 -31.12 28.89
C PRO A 463 6.46 -32.17 28.83
N PRO A 464 6.60 -32.95 27.74
CA PRO A 464 5.72 -33.01 26.57
C PRO A 464 4.45 -33.80 26.88
N TRP A 465 3.30 -33.25 26.48
CA TRP A 465 2.01 -33.89 26.64
C TRP A 465 1.26 -33.88 25.31
N THR A 466 0.56 -34.98 25.02
CA THR A 466 -0.24 -35.11 23.81
C THR A 466 -1.55 -35.82 24.13
N TRP A 467 -2.65 -35.23 23.66
CA TRP A 467 -3.96 -35.85 23.64
C TRP A 467 -4.40 -36.11 22.20
N GLU A 468 -4.97 -37.30 21.98
CA GLU A 468 -5.60 -37.66 20.72
C GLU A 468 -6.97 -38.30 20.94
N GLY A 469 -7.94 -37.89 20.14
CA GLY A 469 -9.24 -38.55 20.15
C GLY A 469 -10.31 -37.88 19.30
N PRO A 470 -11.49 -38.48 19.22
CA PRO A 470 -12.63 -37.87 18.56
C PRO A 470 -13.05 -36.58 19.27
N ALA A 471 -13.50 -35.58 18.51
CA ALA A 471 -14.01 -34.32 19.07
C ALA A 471 -15.15 -34.53 20.08
N ALA A 472 -15.93 -35.62 19.95
CA ALA A 472 -16.97 -35.97 20.92
C ALA A 472 -16.40 -36.35 22.29
N LYS A 473 -15.26 -37.05 22.32
CA LYS A 473 -14.57 -37.38 23.56
C LYS A 473 -13.98 -36.12 24.19
N LEU A 474 -13.37 -35.24 23.39
CA LEU A 474 -12.85 -33.96 23.88
C LEU A 474 -13.94 -33.09 24.49
N LEU A 475 -15.10 -33.02 23.84
CA LEU A 475 -16.23 -32.23 24.32
C LEU A 475 -16.71 -32.69 25.71
N GLY A 476 -16.66 -34.00 25.99
CA GLY A 476 -16.97 -34.53 27.31
C GLY A 476 -15.87 -34.35 28.35
N LEU A 477 -14.63 -34.08 27.93
CA LEU A 477 -13.47 -33.87 28.81
C LEU A 477 -13.27 -32.40 29.20
N LEU A 478 -13.70 -31.46 28.35
CA LEU A 478 -13.58 -30.02 28.60
C LEU A 478 -14.84 -29.53 29.34
N PRO A 479 -14.76 -29.22 30.65
CA PRO A 479 -15.89 -28.64 31.36
C PRO A 479 -16.17 -27.23 30.84
N ALA A 480 -17.45 -26.88 30.69
CA ALA A 480 -17.83 -25.49 30.45
C ALA A 480 -17.46 -24.64 31.68
N PRO A 481 -16.82 -23.47 31.50
CA PRO A 481 -16.45 -22.62 32.62
C PRO A 481 -17.69 -22.12 33.38
N PRO A 482 -17.59 -21.89 34.71
CA PRO A 482 -18.69 -21.31 35.48
C PRO A 482 -19.08 -19.94 34.93
N GLY A 483 -20.34 -19.73 34.58
CA GLY A 483 -20.83 -18.46 34.02
C GLY A 483 -20.69 -18.33 32.51
N ALA A 484 -20.13 -19.33 31.82
CA ALA A 484 -20.12 -19.38 30.36
C ALA A 484 -21.53 -19.18 29.81
N ASN A 485 -21.68 -18.25 28.88
CA ASN A 485 -22.94 -18.09 28.19
C ASN A 485 -23.24 -19.38 27.43
N LYS A 486 -24.46 -19.91 27.60
CA LYS A 486 -24.82 -21.22 27.04
C LYS A 486 -24.71 -21.26 25.51
N ASP A 487 -24.76 -20.11 24.86
CA ASP A 487 -24.64 -19.98 23.41
C ASP A 487 -23.18 -19.84 22.94
N ASP A 488 -22.28 -19.45 23.84
CA ASP A 488 -20.84 -19.25 23.57
C ASP A 488 -19.97 -20.48 23.88
N TRP A 489 -20.52 -21.56 24.43
CA TRP A 489 -19.81 -22.84 24.58
C TRP A 489 -20.19 -23.83 23.47
N PRO A 490 -19.22 -24.53 22.83
CA PRO A 490 -19.55 -25.51 21.78
C PRO A 490 -20.44 -26.64 22.31
N ARG A 491 -21.60 -26.86 21.69
CA ARG A 491 -22.55 -27.91 22.08
C ARG A 491 -22.47 -29.19 21.25
N THR A 492 -21.77 -29.14 20.12
CA THR A 492 -21.59 -30.30 19.25
C THR A 492 -20.12 -30.54 18.96
N PRO A 493 -19.71 -31.80 18.72
CA PRO A 493 -18.33 -32.11 18.33
C PRO A 493 -17.87 -31.37 17.07
N ALA A 494 -18.79 -31.09 16.14
CA ALA A 494 -18.51 -30.35 14.92
C ALA A 494 -18.18 -28.88 15.19
N VAL A 495 -18.98 -28.21 16.05
CA VAL A 495 -18.74 -26.81 16.45
C VAL A 495 -17.44 -26.69 17.26
N LEU A 496 -17.20 -27.60 18.22
CA LEU A 496 -15.94 -27.67 18.96
C LEU A 496 -14.75 -27.77 18.00
N SER A 497 -14.80 -28.73 17.08
CA SER A 497 -13.70 -28.95 16.14
C SER A 497 -13.47 -27.76 15.22
N SER A 498 -14.52 -27.11 14.73
CA SER A 498 -14.41 -25.91 13.90
C SER A 498 -13.82 -24.72 14.66
N ARG A 499 -14.23 -24.49 15.91
CA ARG A 499 -13.68 -23.42 16.76
C ARG A 499 -12.24 -23.66 17.14
N LEU A 500 -11.88 -24.87 17.55
CA LEU A 500 -10.49 -25.21 17.86
C LEU A 500 -9.57 -25.06 16.66
N GLN A 501 -10.04 -25.35 15.45
CA GLN A 501 -9.27 -25.07 14.24
C GLN A 501 -9.03 -23.58 14.02
N ARG A 502 -9.99 -22.71 14.37
CA ARG A 502 -9.83 -21.26 14.29
C ARG A 502 -8.89 -20.73 15.37
N ALA A 503 -8.95 -21.27 16.58
CA ALA A 503 -8.06 -20.90 17.69
C ALA A 503 -6.64 -21.52 17.60
N ALA A 504 -6.46 -22.55 16.76
CA ALA A 504 -5.20 -23.30 16.67
C ALA A 504 -3.95 -22.45 16.43
N PRO A 505 -3.94 -21.43 15.54
CA PRO A 505 -2.77 -20.58 15.35
C PRO A 505 -2.35 -19.83 16.63
N ALA A 506 -3.32 -19.21 17.32
CA ALA A 506 -3.09 -18.49 18.57
C ALA A 506 -2.60 -19.43 19.68
N LEU A 507 -3.22 -20.61 19.82
CA LEU A 507 -2.79 -21.63 20.78
C LEU A 507 -1.36 -22.13 20.50
N ARG A 508 -0.98 -22.27 19.23
CA ARG A 508 0.37 -22.71 18.83
C ARG A 508 1.44 -21.72 19.24
N ARG A 509 1.17 -20.41 19.15
CA ARG A 509 2.06 -19.34 19.67
C ARG A 509 2.30 -19.45 21.18
N ARG A 510 1.39 -20.09 21.92
CA ARG A 510 1.53 -20.42 23.35
C ARG A 510 1.96 -21.86 23.61
N GLY A 511 2.56 -22.51 22.61
CA GLY A 511 3.13 -23.85 22.73
C GLY A 511 2.10 -24.98 22.71
N VAL A 512 0.85 -24.73 22.29
CA VAL A 512 -0.20 -25.75 22.18
C VAL A 512 -0.59 -25.96 20.72
N ASP A 513 -0.07 -27.02 20.08
CA ASP A 513 -0.49 -27.39 18.73
C ASP A 513 -1.85 -28.09 18.76
N VAL A 514 -2.77 -27.63 17.90
CA VAL A 514 -4.08 -28.23 17.71
C VAL A 514 -4.30 -28.53 16.23
N ARG A 515 -4.46 -29.80 15.87
CA ARG A 515 -4.67 -30.21 14.47
C ARG A 515 -5.63 -31.38 14.31
N LYS A 516 -6.24 -31.48 13.13
CA LYS A 516 -7.04 -32.64 12.73
C LYS A 516 -6.14 -33.71 12.12
N LEU A 517 -6.23 -34.92 12.64
CA LEU A 517 -5.56 -36.09 12.09
C LEU A 517 -6.31 -36.65 10.85
N PRO A 518 -5.72 -37.59 10.10
CA PRO A 518 -6.39 -38.30 9.02
C PRO A 518 -7.70 -38.98 9.48
N ARG A 519 -8.65 -39.16 8.56
CA ARG A 519 -9.91 -39.84 8.87
C ARG A 519 -9.65 -41.31 9.21
N THR A 520 -10.28 -41.78 10.27
CA THR A 520 -10.35 -43.18 10.67
C THR A 520 -11.78 -43.70 10.50
N LYS A 521 -11.99 -45.01 10.76
CA LYS A 521 -13.33 -45.63 10.76
C LYS A 521 -14.30 -45.00 11.79
N SER A 522 -13.77 -44.34 12.81
CA SER A 522 -14.54 -43.71 13.90
C SER A 522 -14.68 -42.18 13.74
N GLY A 523 -14.22 -41.60 12.63
CA GLY A 523 -14.31 -40.17 12.35
C GLY A 523 -12.95 -39.51 12.13
N ARG A 524 -12.88 -38.18 12.23
CA ARG A 524 -11.63 -37.43 12.10
C ARG A 524 -11.17 -36.99 13.51
N PRO A 525 -10.12 -37.60 14.09
CA PRO A 525 -9.65 -37.24 15.42
C PRO A 525 -8.93 -35.88 15.43
N LEU A 526 -8.85 -35.30 16.61
CA LEU A 526 -8.04 -34.13 16.92
C LEU A 526 -6.81 -34.55 17.71
N ARG A 527 -5.68 -33.88 17.47
CA ARG A 527 -4.48 -33.93 18.29
C ARG A 527 -4.31 -32.57 18.97
N ILE A 528 -4.05 -32.58 20.27
CA ILE A 528 -3.65 -31.41 21.05
C ILE A 528 -2.31 -31.75 21.70
N SER A 529 -1.27 -30.97 21.48
CA SER A 529 0.10 -31.29 21.90
C SER A 529 0.82 -30.08 22.47
N THR A 530 1.60 -30.27 23.53
CA THR A 530 2.59 -29.29 24.01
C THR A 530 4.03 -29.66 23.62
N ASP A 531 4.19 -30.65 22.73
CA ASP A 531 5.50 -31.10 22.27
C ASP A 531 5.97 -30.22 21.07
N PRO A 532 7.07 -29.46 21.24
CA PRO A 532 7.61 -28.60 20.18
C PRO A 532 8.02 -29.36 18.92
N GLY A 533 8.31 -30.67 19.02
CA GLY A 533 8.71 -31.51 17.87
C GLY A 533 7.58 -31.89 16.92
N THR A 534 6.34 -31.48 17.19
CA THR A 534 5.16 -31.82 16.37
C THR A 534 4.65 -30.67 15.50
N ALA A 535 5.27 -29.49 15.58
CA ALA A 535 4.85 -28.26 14.90
C ALA A 535 5.22 -28.17 13.40
N SER A 536 6.02 -29.12 12.90
CA SER A 536 6.44 -29.19 11.50
C SER A 536 6.20 -30.59 10.93
N ASP A 537 5.08 -30.72 10.21
CA ASP A 537 4.85 -31.68 9.12
C ASP A 537 3.67 -31.17 8.28
#